data_AF-A0A925YJV6-F1
#
_entry.id   AF-A0A925YJV6-F1
#
_cell.length_a   1.000
_cell.length_b   1.000
_cell.length_c   1.000
_cell.angle_alpha   90.00
_cell.angle_beta   90.00
_cell.angle_gamma   90.00
#
_symmetry.space_group_name_H-M   'P 1'
#
loop_
_entity.id
_entity.type
_entity.pdbx_description
1 polymer ?
#
loop_
_entity_poly.entity_id
_entity_poly.type
_entity_poly.pdbx_seq_one_letter_code
_entity_poly.pdbx_strand_id
1 'polypeptide(L)'
;SSGVNAMTKSQQVLDGMSHLGFPTHTAPIVGAIALVASILYMVPRTAVLGAILLTGYLGGAVASHLRVGDPTYFAVIFGVVVWGGLYLRDSRVRDLIPFRRRVHVLPNESA
;
A
#
# COMPACT_ATOMS: atom_id res chain seq x y z
N SER A 1 -9.40 23.99 20.48
CA SER A 1 -9.73 23.44 19.14
C SER A 1 -9.12 22.05 18.90
N SER A 2 -7.95 21.70 19.44
CA SER A 2 -7.29 20.40 19.19
C SER A 2 -7.98 19.16 19.79
N GLY A 3 -8.70 19.31 20.92
CA GLY A 3 -9.41 18.18 21.57
C GLY A 3 -10.62 17.65 20.81
N VAL A 4 -11.38 18.55 20.15
CA VAL A 4 -12.57 18.18 19.36
C VAL A 4 -12.16 17.39 18.11
N ASN A 5 -11.10 17.80 17.42
CA ASN A 5 -10.61 17.11 16.22
C ASN A 5 -10.16 15.66 16.49
N ALA A 6 -9.57 15.40 17.66
CA ALA A 6 -9.18 14.04 18.04
C ALA A 6 -10.41 13.14 18.28
N MET A 7 -11.45 13.68 18.92
CA MET A 7 -12.72 12.98 19.17
C MET A 7 -13.48 12.69 17.87
N THR A 8 -13.51 13.66 16.94
CA THR A 8 -14.16 13.44 15.64
C THR A 8 -13.43 12.37 14.82
N LYS A 9 -12.10 12.38 14.79
CA LYS A 9 -11.33 11.35 14.07
C LYS A 9 -11.53 9.95 14.65
N SER A 10 -11.56 9.80 15.97
CA SER A 10 -11.79 8.47 16.56
C SER A 10 -13.19 7.97 16.24
N GLN A 11 -14.21 8.83 16.27
CA GLN A 11 -15.57 8.45 15.89
C GLN A 11 -15.66 8.06 14.42
N GLN A 12 -15.05 8.81 13.51
CA GLN A 12 -15.01 8.44 12.08
C GLN A 12 -14.40 7.05 11.84
N VAL A 13 -13.37 6.67 12.61
CA VAL A 13 -12.76 5.33 12.51
C VAL A 13 -13.73 4.26 13.03
N LEU A 14 -14.42 4.52 14.15
CA LEU A 14 -15.39 3.57 14.71
C LEU A 14 -16.61 3.39 13.79
N ASP A 15 -17.11 4.49 13.23
CA ASP A 15 -18.19 4.51 12.24
C ASP A 15 -17.77 3.72 10.99
N GLY A 16 -16.57 3.96 10.47
CA GLY A 16 -16.03 3.21 9.34
C GLY A 16 -15.90 1.71 9.62
N MET A 17 -15.43 1.31 10.81
CA MET A 17 -15.34 -0.11 11.19
C MET A 17 -16.73 -0.75 11.25
N SER A 18 -17.69 -0.09 11.88
CA SER A 18 -19.07 -0.59 11.96
C SER A 18 -19.74 -0.69 10.59
N HIS A 19 -19.52 0.29 9.70
CA HIS A 19 -20.01 0.29 8.33
C HIS A 19 -19.48 -0.90 7.54
N LEU A 20 -18.19 -1.20 7.68
CA LEU A 20 -17.53 -2.36 7.07
C LEU A 20 -17.91 -3.69 7.74
N GLY A 21 -18.72 -3.66 8.81
CA GLY A 21 -19.13 -4.85 9.56
C GLY A 21 -18.03 -5.42 10.46
N PHE A 22 -16.98 -4.64 10.77
CA PHE A 22 -15.92 -5.02 11.70
C PHE A 22 -16.25 -4.58 13.13
N PRO A 23 -15.95 -5.42 14.14
CA PRO A 23 -16.05 -5.02 15.53
C PRO A 23 -15.14 -3.82 15.85
N THR A 24 -15.62 -2.84 16.60
CA THR A 24 -14.85 -1.62 16.91
C THR A 24 -13.52 -1.88 17.64
N HIS A 25 -13.41 -2.98 18.39
CA HIS A 25 -12.17 -3.38 19.06
C HIS A 25 -11.05 -3.82 18.10
N THR A 26 -11.34 -4.08 16.82
CA THR A 26 -10.31 -4.40 15.81
C THR A 26 -9.67 -3.15 15.21
N ALA A 27 -10.28 -1.97 15.38
CA ALA A 27 -9.73 -0.70 14.92
C ALA A 27 -8.25 -0.47 15.30
N PRO A 28 -7.83 -0.64 16.57
CA PRO A 28 -6.42 -0.49 16.94
C PRO A 28 -5.50 -1.51 16.27
N ILE A 29 -5.99 -2.74 16.01
CA ILE A 29 -5.19 -3.79 15.35
C ILE A 29 -4.94 -3.41 13.89
N VAL A 30 -5.99 -2.98 13.17
CA VAL A 30 -5.88 -2.51 11.78
C VAL A 30 -4.93 -1.31 11.70
N GLY A 31 -5.07 -0.35 12.63
CA GLY A 31 -4.17 0.78 12.73
C GLY A 31 -2.72 0.39 13.01
N ALA A 32 -2.48 -0.58 13.90
CA ALA A 32 -1.14 -1.09 14.20
C ALA A 32 -0.49 -1.77 12.99
N ILE A 33 -1.23 -2.59 12.24
CA ILE A 33 -0.74 -3.22 11.01
C ILE A 33 -0.36 -2.15 9.98
N ALA A 34 -1.23 -1.17 9.75
CA ALA A 34 -0.97 -0.06 8.84
C ALA A 34 0.28 0.73 9.25
N LEU A 35 0.44 0.99 10.55
CA LEU A 35 1.56 1.73 11.12
C LEU A 35 2.88 0.96 10.98
N VAL A 36 2.91 -0.33 11.33
CA VAL A 36 4.10 -1.18 11.17
C VAL A 36 4.51 -1.27 9.70
N ALA A 37 3.55 -1.52 8.80
CA ALA A 37 3.81 -1.59 7.36
C ALA A 37 4.37 -0.25 6.83
N SER A 38 3.81 0.87 7.28
CA SER A 38 4.28 2.21 6.90
C SER A 38 5.68 2.53 7.41
N ILE A 39 6.00 2.16 8.66
CA ILE A 39 7.35 2.34 9.23
C ILE A 39 8.36 1.51 8.44
N LEU A 40 8.04 0.25 8.15
CA LEU A 40 8.90 -0.62 7.34
C LEU A 40 9.10 -0.07 5.93
N TYR A 41 8.06 0.53 5.34
CA TYR A 41 8.15 1.15 4.02
C TYR A 41 9.05 2.40 4.04
N MET A 42 9.06 3.15 5.14
CA MET A 42 9.81 4.39 5.26
C MET A 42 11.33 4.16 5.36
N VAL A 43 11.75 3.06 5.98
CA VAL A 43 13.17 2.68 6.12
C VAL A 43 13.68 2.06 4.81
N PRO A 44 14.67 2.65 4.12
CA PRO A 44 15.11 2.22 2.79
C PRO A 44 15.52 0.75 2.71
N ARG A 45 16.15 0.23 3.76
CA ARG A 45 16.59 -1.17 3.83
C ARG A 45 15.44 -2.18 3.89
N THR A 46 14.27 -1.77 4.37
CA THR A 46 13.08 -2.63 4.52
C THR A 46 11.93 -2.18 3.62
N ALA A 47 12.15 -1.21 2.74
CA ALA A 47 11.09 -0.55 1.98
C ALA A 47 10.29 -1.53 1.11
N VAL A 48 10.96 -2.55 0.55
CA VAL A 48 10.31 -3.63 -0.22
C VAL A 48 9.36 -4.45 0.67
N LEU A 49 9.79 -4.83 1.88
CA LEU A 49 8.94 -5.56 2.83
C LEU A 49 7.73 -4.71 3.24
N GLY A 50 7.97 -3.42 3.52
CA GLY A 50 6.90 -2.47 3.83
C GLY A 50 5.90 -2.34 2.68
N ALA A 51 6.36 -2.25 1.43
CA ALA A 51 5.49 -2.20 0.25
C ALA A 51 4.67 -3.47 0.08
N ILE A 52 5.25 -4.65 0.33
CA ILE A 52 4.52 -5.93 0.30
C ILE A 52 3.43 -5.95 1.37
N LEU A 53 3.76 -5.57 2.61
CA LEU A 53 2.78 -5.51 3.71
C LEU A 53 1.65 -4.50 3.42
N LEU A 54 2.01 -3.31 2.90
CA LEU A 54 1.03 -2.31 2.48
C LEU A 54 0.13 -2.85 1.36
N THR A 55 0.67 -3.64 0.44
CA THR A 55 -0.13 -4.27 -0.64
C THR A 55 -1.15 -5.26 -0.08
N GLY A 56 -0.74 -6.10 0.87
CA GLY A 56 -1.66 -7.00 1.57
C GLY A 56 -2.75 -6.24 2.34
N TYR A 57 -2.36 -5.18 3.06
CA TYR A 57 -3.28 -4.31 3.79
C TYR A 57 -4.30 -3.65 2.85
N LEU A 58 -3.84 -3.05 1.75
CA LEU A 58 -4.69 -2.37 0.76
C LEU A 58 -5.58 -3.36 0.01
N GLY A 59 -5.10 -4.56 -0.30
CA GLY A 59 -5.93 -5.63 -0.88
C GLY A 59 -7.09 -6.02 0.05
N GLY A 60 -6.83 -6.14 1.35
CA GLY A 60 -7.88 -6.36 2.35
C GLY A 60 -8.87 -5.19 2.45
N ALA A 61 -8.38 -3.95 2.36
CA ALA A 61 -9.23 -2.76 2.32
C ALA A 61 -10.14 -2.75 1.08
N VAL A 62 -9.58 -3.02 -0.12
CA VAL A 62 -10.35 -3.15 -1.37
C VAL A 62 -11.43 -4.21 -1.22
N ALA A 63 -11.09 -5.41 -0.74
CA ALA A 63 -12.06 -6.49 -0.55
C ALA A 63 -13.18 -6.12 0.43
N SER A 64 -12.84 -5.40 1.52
CA SER A 64 -13.81 -4.95 2.52
C SER A 64 -14.77 -3.90 1.97
N HIS A 65 -14.27 -2.92 1.21
CA HIS A 65 -15.12 -1.91 0.57
C HIS A 65 -15.98 -2.51 -0.55
N LEU A 66 -15.44 -3.43 -1.37
CA LEU A 66 -16.24 -4.13 -2.38
C LEU A 66 -17.41 -4.89 -1.75
N ARG A 67 -17.19 -5.51 -0.59
CA ARG A 67 -18.24 -6.27 0.12
C ARG A 67 -19.44 -5.40 0.49
N VAL A 68 -19.22 -4.14 0.85
CA VAL A 68 -20.29 -3.20 1.25
C VAL A 68 -20.76 -2.31 0.09
N GLY A 69 -20.20 -2.48 -1.12
CA GLY A 69 -20.55 -1.68 -2.30
C GLY A 69 -19.88 -0.31 -2.35
N ASP A 70 -18.86 -0.10 -1.52
CA ASP A 70 -18.13 1.16 -1.45
C ASP A 70 -17.08 1.31 -2.57
N PRO A 71 -16.70 2.55 -2.90
CA PRO A 71 -15.65 2.79 -3.88
C PRO A 71 -14.26 2.32 -3.41
N THR A 72 -13.50 1.71 -4.33
CA THR A 72 -12.19 1.10 -4.03
C THR A 72 -11.00 1.86 -4.61
N TYR A 73 -11.26 2.88 -5.45
CA TYR A 73 -10.23 3.58 -6.20
C TYR A 73 -9.15 4.18 -5.29
N PHE A 74 -9.50 4.61 -4.07
CA PHE A 74 -8.53 5.19 -3.14
C PHE A 74 -7.43 4.19 -2.76
N ALA A 75 -7.82 2.98 -2.35
CA ALA A 75 -6.87 1.94 -1.95
C ALA A 75 -6.01 1.47 -3.13
N VAL A 76 -6.60 1.37 -4.32
CA VAL A 76 -5.88 0.99 -5.56
C VAL A 76 -4.86 2.06 -5.95
N ILE A 77 -5.28 3.33 -6.03
CA ILE A 77 -4.41 4.46 -6.38
C ILE A 77 -3.27 4.56 -5.35
N PHE A 78 -3.58 4.41 -4.06
CA PHE A 78 -2.56 4.45 -3.01
C PHE A 78 -1.54 3.32 -3.18
N GLY A 79 -1.99 2.10 -3.53
CA GLY A 79 -1.08 0.98 -3.84
C GLY A 79 -0.14 1.29 -5.01
N VAL A 80 -0.67 1.91 -6.08
CA VAL A 80 0.15 2.35 -7.22
C VAL A 80 1.18 3.41 -6.80
N VAL A 81 0.80 4.37 -5.96
CA VAL A 81 1.72 5.40 -5.45
C VAL A 81 2.81 4.80 -4.56
N VAL A 82 2.47 3.83 -3.70
CA VAL A 82 3.44 3.11 -2.86
C VAL A 82 4.47 2.39 -3.72
N TRP A 83 4.04 1.60 -4.70
CA TRP A 83 4.97 0.88 -5.58
C TRP A 83 5.73 1.81 -6.53
N GLY A 84 5.08 2.83 -7.07
CA GLY A 84 5.71 3.84 -7.93
C GLY A 84 6.79 4.63 -7.18
N GLY A 85 6.50 5.04 -5.94
CA GLY A 85 7.47 5.69 -5.07
C GLY A 85 8.67 4.80 -4.77
N LEU A 86 8.46 3.52 -4.47
CA LEU A 86 9.53 2.55 -4.27
C LEU A 86 10.37 2.35 -5.53
N TYR A 87 9.73 2.17 -6.68
CA TYR A 87 10.38 2.01 -7.97
C TYR A 87 11.26 3.22 -8.31
N LEU A 88 10.82 4.44 -8.01
CA LEU A 88 11.62 5.65 -8.23
C LEU A 88 12.77 5.80 -7.22
N ARG A 89 12.58 5.36 -5.97
CA ARG A 89 13.58 5.51 -4.89
C ARG A 89 14.70 4.48 -4.93
N ASP A 90 14.44 3.25 -5.35
CA ASP A 90 15.41 2.14 -5.26
C ASP A 90 15.84 1.65 -6.66
N SER A 91 17.14 1.77 -6.97
CA SER A 91 17.71 1.27 -8.22
C SER A 91 17.65 -0.26 -8.33
N ARG A 92 17.75 -0.99 -7.21
CA ARG A 92 17.69 -2.45 -7.20
C ARG A 92 16.31 -2.95 -7.63
N VAL A 93 15.25 -2.26 -7.21
CA VAL A 93 13.88 -2.58 -7.63
C VAL A 93 13.70 -2.31 -9.12
N ARG A 94 14.35 -1.27 -9.67
CA ARG A 94 14.36 -1.00 -11.12
C ARG A 94 15.11 -2.05 -11.91
N ASP A 95 16.21 -2.57 -11.37
CA ASP A 95 16.98 -3.63 -12.00
C ASP A 95 16.20 -4.96 -12.05
N LEU A 96 15.38 -5.24 -11.04
CA LEU A 96 14.51 -6.43 -10.98
C LEU A 96 13.29 -6.33 -11.89
N ILE A 97 12.78 -5.13 -12.17
CA ILE A 97 11.62 -4.88 -13.04
C ILE A 97 12.05 -4.05 -14.25
N PRO A 98 12.80 -4.63 -15.21
CA PRO A 98 13.26 -3.91 -16.38
C PRO A 98 12.10 -3.68 -17.35
N PHE A 99 11.64 -2.43 -17.45
CA PHE A 99 10.60 -2.02 -18.42
C PHE A 99 11.05 -2.14 -19.89
N ARG A 100 12.36 -2.29 -20.14
CA ARG A 100 12.92 -2.52 -21.48
C ARG A 100 14.04 -3.54 -21.41
N ARG A 101 13.82 -4.71 -22.01
CA ARG A 101 14.91 -5.66 -22.34
C ARG A 101 15.70 -5.02 -23.49
N ARG A 102 16.97 -4.63 -23.27
CA ARG A 102 17.87 -4.44 -24.42
C ARG A 102 18.15 -5.82 -24.98
N VAL A 103 17.49 -6.17 -26.08
CA VAL A 103 17.96 -7.29 -26.91
C VAL A 103 19.30 -6.83 -27.47
N HIS A 104 20.39 -7.36 -26.91
CA HIS A 104 21.69 -7.25 -27.55
C HIS A 104 21.60 -8.13 -28.81
N VAL A 105 21.34 -7.51 -29.95
CA VAL A 105 21.43 -8.15 -31.26
C VAL A 105 22.90 -8.47 -31.45
N LEU A 106 23.27 -9.75 -31.35
CA LEU A 106 24.62 -10.18 -31.67
C LEU A 106 24.90 -9.82 -33.14
N PRO A 107 26.11 -9.31 -33.46
CA PRO A 107 26.53 -9.19 -34.84
C PRO A 107 26.37 -10.57 -35.49
N ASN A 108 25.56 -10.60 -36.55
CA ASN A 108 25.46 -11.77 -37.41
C ASN A 108 26.83 -11.93 -38.09
N GLU A 109 27.69 -12.79 -37.52
CA GLU A 109 28.86 -13.31 -38.21
C GLU A 109 28.39 -14.34 -39.25
N SER A 110 27.66 -13.86 -40.26
CA SER A 110 27.43 -14.62 -41.49
C SER A 110 28.52 -14.25 -42.49
N ALA A 111 29.46 -15.19 -42.62
CA ALA A 111 30.14 -15.64 -43.84
C ALA A 111 30.75 -14.60 -44.80
#